data_AF-A0A6P2AHD2-F1
#
_entry.id   AF-A0A6P2AHD2-F1
#
_cell.length_a   1.000
_cell.length_b   1.000
_cell.length_c   1.000
_cell.angle_alpha   90.00
_cell.angle_beta   90.00
_cell.angle_gamma   90.00
#
_symmetry.space_group_name_H-M   'P 1'
#
loop_
_entity.id
_entity.type
_entity.pdbx_description
1 polymer ?
#
loop_
_entity_poly.entity_id
_entity_poly.type
_entity_poly.pdbx_seq_one_letter_code
_entity_poly.pdbx_strand_id
1 'polypeptide(L)'
;MEENSLTVEKAIANLQQTEDLGQRYYAAWWLGRFRVKDLAAITALLEALEDCEDRAPDGGYPLRRNAARALGKLGNTQAVEPLIGCLSNPDYYLREAAAQALEMLQDPRAIPPLQELLTGGVAAAQIVPGKPHLTQPYEAIIEALGTLKATNAISTIEPFLEHFIPKVQYAAARALYQLTENPVYGEMLVKALTTNELQLRRSALIDLGASGYLPSAEAIATTFAENSLKLLSLKGLLEYQLSHEPNLSPRSIEIMQLMDGLL
;
A
#
# COMPACT_ATOMS: atom_id res chain seq x y z
N MET A 1 25.06 -21.97 10.97
CA MET A 1 23.80 -21.82 10.20
C MET A 1 23.96 -20.63 9.27
N GLU A 2 24.68 -20.79 8.16
CA GLU A 2 24.98 -19.69 7.21
C GLU A 2 24.80 -20.10 5.74
N GLU A 3 24.20 -21.27 5.47
CA GLU A 3 24.23 -21.89 4.13
C GLU A 3 23.00 -21.61 3.23
N ASN A 4 22.05 -20.78 3.65
CA ASN A 4 20.76 -20.64 2.94
C ASN A 4 20.30 -19.21 2.61
N SER A 5 21.18 -18.21 2.71
CA SER A 5 20.84 -16.88 2.19
C SER A 5 21.04 -16.86 0.67
N LEU A 6 19.98 -16.56 -0.08
CA LEU A 6 20.10 -16.20 -1.50
C LEU A 6 21.10 -15.05 -1.65
N THR A 7 21.95 -15.10 -2.69
CA THR A 7 22.68 -13.94 -3.19
C THR A 7 21.84 -13.23 -4.25
N VAL A 8 22.21 -12.01 -4.63
CA VAL A 8 21.50 -11.25 -5.68
C VAL A 8 21.56 -12.01 -7.00
N GLU A 9 22.73 -12.52 -7.37
CA GLU A 9 22.95 -13.27 -8.62
C GLU A 9 22.11 -14.55 -8.65
N LYS A 10 22.05 -15.27 -7.52
CA LYS A 10 21.23 -16.48 -7.42
C LYS A 10 19.73 -16.18 -7.43
N ALA A 11 19.29 -15.08 -6.83
CA ALA A 11 17.90 -14.66 -6.90
C ALA A 11 17.50 -14.29 -8.34
N ILE A 12 18.34 -13.57 -9.08
CA ILE A 12 18.10 -13.26 -10.48
C ILE A 12 18.04 -14.54 -11.33
N ALA A 13 19.01 -15.43 -11.17
CA ALA A 13 19.04 -16.71 -11.88
C ALA A 13 17.78 -17.57 -11.57
N ASN A 14 17.39 -17.63 -10.31
CA ASN A 14 16.19 -18.34 -9.86
C ASN A 14 14.89 -17.75 -10.43
N LEU A 15 14.86 -16.45 -10.74
CA LEU A 15 13.70 -15.78 -11.32
C LEU A 15 13.56 -16.06 -12.83
N GLN A 16 14.69 -16.21 -13.53
CA GLN A 16 14.77 -16.38 -15.00
C GLN A 16 14.61 -17.82 -15.49
N GLN A 17 14.89 -18.81 -14.65
CA GLN A 17 14.64 -20.22 -14.98
C GLN A 17 13.14 -20.56 -15.01
N THR A 18 12.75 -21.66 -15.65
CA THR A 18 11.34 -22.08 -15.81
C THR A 18 11.00 -23.43 -15.17
N GLU A 19 11.97 -24.11 -14.57
CA GLU A 19 11.84 -25.46 -14.02
C GLU A 19 11.13 -25.48 -12.65
N ASP A 20 11.45 -24.54 -11.77
CA ASP A 20 10.94 -24.48 -10.39
C ASP A 20 10.20 -23.16 -10.13
N LEU A 21 8.87 -23.20 -10.26
CA LEU A 21 7.99 -22.05 -10.01
C LEU A 21 8.08 -21.53 -8.57
N GLY A 22 8.32 -22.43 -7.60
CA GLY A 22 8.47 -22.06 -6.19
C GLY A 22 9.72 -21.22 -5.95
N GLN A 23 10.83 -21.57 -6.61
CA GLN A 23 12.06 -20.77 -6.55
C GLN A 23 11.91 -19.42 -7.23
N ARG A 24 11.18 -19.31 -8.35
CA ARG A 24 10.88 -18.01 -8.98
C ARG A 24 10.08 -17.12 -8.05
N TYR A 25 9.00 -17.68 -7.48
CA TYR A 25 8.13 -17.00 -6.54
C TYR A 25 8.92 -16.48 -5.32
N TYR A 26 9.77 -17.33 -4.74
CA TYR A 26 10.60 -16.97 -3.59
C TYR A 26 11.67 -15.94 -3.94
N ALA A 27 12.30 -16.04 -5.12
CA ALA A 27 13.27 -15.07 -5.59
C ALA A 27 12.66 -13.67 -5.75
N ALA A 28 11.49 -13.55 -6.38
CA ALA A 28 10.79 -12.28 -6.52
C ALA A 28 10.46 -11.66 -5.14
N TRP A 29 9.95 -12.48 -4.22
CA TRP A 29 9.70 -12.03 -2.84
C TRP A 29 10.99 -11.56 -2.14
N TRP A 30 12.08 -12.32 -2.28
CA TRP A 30 13.35 -12.05 -1.62
C TRP A 30 13.95 -10.72 -2.10
N LEU A 31 13.98 -10.48 -3.42
CA LEU A 31 14.45 -9.22 -4.01
C LEU A 31 13.71 -8.00 -3.42
N GLY A 32 12.39 -8.09 -3.32
CA GLY A 32 11.57 -7.05 -2.70
C GLY A 32 11.79 -6.90 -1.20
N ARG A 33 11.88 -8.01 -0.45
CA ARG A 33 12.05 -8.02 1.01
C ARG A 33 13.37 -7.40 1.45
N PHE A 34 14.44 -7.63 0.69
CA PHE A 34 15.79 -7.12 0.95
C PHE A 34 16.10 -5.83 0.20
N ARG A 35 15.12 -5.26 -0.54
CA ARG A 35 15.23 -3.99 -1.26
C ARG A 35 16.45 -3.97 -2.21
N VAL A 36 16.62 -5.03 -2.98
CA VAL A 36 17.74 -5.18 -3.92
C VAL A 36 17.53 -4.23 -5.12
N LYS A 37 18.21 -3.09 -5.12
CA LYS A 37 18.08 -2.05 -6.15
C LYS A 37 18.96 -2.27 -7.40
N ASP A 38 19.49 -3.48 -7.56
CA ASP A 38 20.29 -3.85 -8.72
C ASP A 38 19.45 -3.77 -10.01
N LEU A 39 20.02 -3.22 -11.08
CA LEU A 39 19.28 -2.99 -12.32
C LEU A 39 18.90 -4.30 -13.01
N ALA A 40 19.74 -5.34 -12.95
CA ALA A 40 19.41 -6.64 -13.51
C ALA A 40 18.30 -7.32 -12.70
N ALA A 41 18.26 -7.14 -11.37
CA ALA A 41 17.14 -7.59 -10.56
C ALA A 41 15.83 -6.88 -10.94
N ILE A 42 15.88 -5.58 -11.19
CA ILE A 42 14.72 -4.79 -11.64
C ILE A 42 14.24 -5.29 -13.01
N THR A 43 15.15 -5.46 -13.97
CA THR A 43 14.82 -6.02 -15.30
C THR A 43 14.17 -7.39 -15.19
N ALA A 44 14.74 -8.31 -14.40
CA ALA A 44 14.18 -9.65 -14.23
C ALA A 44 12.79 -9.63 -13.55
N LEU A 45 12.55 -8.70 -12.63
CA LEU A 45 11.23 -8.49 -12.03
C LEU A 45 10.21 -7.90 -13.02
N LEU A 46 10.64 -7.01 -13.94
CA LEU A 46 9.79 -6.49 -15.00
C LEU A 46 9.38 -7.61 -15.97
N GLU A 47 10.33 -8.45 -16.38
CA GLU A 47 10.05 -9.66 -17.18
C GLU A 47 9.06 -10.59 -16.46
N ALA A 48 9.19 -10.75 -15.13
CA ALA A 48 8.30 -11.58 -14.33
C ALA A 48 6.85 -11.05 -14.24
N LEU A 49 6.57 -9.78 -14.57
CA LEU A 49 5.20 -9.26 -14.68
C LEU A 49 4.45 -9.85 -15.89
N GLU A 50 5.18 -10.35 -16.89
CA GLU A 50 4.62 -10.93 -18.11
C GLU A 50 4.45 -12.46 -18.00
N ASP A 51 4.90 -13.08 -16.90
CA ASP A 51 4.95 -14.54 -16.74
C ASP A 51 3.58 -15.20 -16.91
N CYS A 52 3.47 -16.16 -17.81
CA CYS A 52 2.21 -16.88 -18.03
C CYS A 52 2.25 -18.32 -17.51
N GLU A 53 3.32 -18.76 -16.85
CA GLU A 53 3.53 -20.15 -16.46
C GLU A 53 2.98 -20.44 -15.05
N ASP A 54 3.18 -19.52 -14.10
CA ASP A 54 2.71 -19.71 -12.72
C ASP A 54 1.21 -19.39 -12.60
N ARG A 55 0.43 -20.39 -12.16
CA ARG A 55 -1.03 -20.32 -11.97
C ARG A 55 -1.43 -20.79 -10.59
N ALA A 56 -2.13 -19.94 -9.86
CA ALA A 56 -2.77 -20.34 -8.60
C ALA A 56 -4.16 -20.98 -8.84
N PRO A 57 -4.67 -21.77 -7.86
CA PRO A 57 -6.02 -22.34 -7.91
C PRO A 57 -7.15 -21.31 -8.05
N ASP A 58 -6.89 -20.05 -7.70
CA ASP A 58 -7.82 -18.93 -7.86
C ASP A 58 -7.87 -18.38 -9.30
N GLY A 59 -7.04 -18.90 -10.20
CA GLY A 59 -6.91 -18.52 -11.60
C GLY A 59 -5.91 -17.38 -11.87
N GLY A 60 -5.21 -16.87 -10.86
CA GLY A 60 -4.26 -15.77 -11.02
C GLY A 60 -2.80 -16.20 -11.04
N TYR A 61 -1.90 -15.22 -10.91
CA TYR A 61 -0.49 -15.31 -11.28
C TYR A 61 0.43 -14.99 -10.07
N PRO A 62 0.78 -15.98 -9.22
CA PRO A 62 1.51 -15.72 -7.97
C PRO A 62 2.85 -15.01 -8.18
N LEU A 63 3.62 -15.43 -9.19
CA LEU A 63 4.86 -14.75 -9.56
C LEU A 63 4.65 -13.27 -9.93
N ARG A 64 3.67 -12.96 -10.78
CA ARG A 64 3.38 -11.56 -11.17
C ARG A 64 3.01 -10.71 -9.95
N ARG A 65 2.16 -11.24 -9.07
CA ARG A 65 1.74 -10.55 -7.83
C ARG A 65 2.96 -10.20 -6.97
N ASN A 66 3.90 -11.13 -6.83
CA ASN A 66 5.14 -10.90 -6.07
C ASN A 66 6.10 -9.94 -6.77
N ALA A 67 6.24 -10.05 -8.09
CA ALA A 67 7.06 -9.13 -8.88
C ALA A 67 6.56 -7.70 -8.75
N ALA A 68 5.25 -7.46 -8.87
CA ALA A 68 4.65 -6.14 -8.68
C ALA A 68 4.94 -5.56 -7.28
N ARG A 69 4.73 -6.35 -6.21
CA ARG A 69 5.05 -5.93 -4.83
C ARG A 69 6.53 -5.64 -4.63
N ALA A 70 7.41 -6.42 -5.25
CA ALA A 70 8.85 -6.22 -5.17
C ALA A 70 9.24 -4.91 -5.83
N LEU A 71 8.79 -4.65 -7.06
CA LEU A 71 9.08 -3.44 -7.82
C LEU A 71 8.70 -2.15 -7.05
N GLY A 72 7.53 -2.14 -6.40
CA GLY A 72 7.13 -1.02 -5.52
C GLY A 72 8.12 -0.77 -4.38
N LYS A 73 8.64 -1.83 -3.74
CA LYS A 73 9.65 -1.73 -2.67
C LYS A 73 11.02 -1.27 -3.15
N LEU A 74 11.37 -1.55 -4.40
CA LEU A 74 12.65 -1.16 -5.00
C LEU A 74 12.69 0.32 -5.37
N GLY A 75 11.55 0.91 -5.72
CA GLY A 75 11.41 2.34 -5.94
C GLY A 75 11.98 2.84 -7.27
N ASN A 76 12.13 1.95 -8.28
CA ASN A 76 12.63 2.34 -9.60
C ASN A 76 11.45 2.73 -10.52
N THR A 77 11.51 3.94 -11.08
CA THR A 77 10.46 4.53 -11.91
C THR A 77 10.26 3.84 -13.27
N GLN A 78 11.19 2.99 -13.72
CA GLN A 78 11.00 2.12 -14.90
C GLN A 78 9.86 1.13 -14.71
N ALA A 79 9.49 0.81 -13.46
CA ALA A 79 8.38 -0.06 -13.15
C ALA A 79 7.00 0.58 -13.35
N VAL A 80 6.91 1.92 -13.49
CA VAL A 80 5.62 2.63 -13.51
C VAL A 80 4.72 2.19 -14.66
N GLU A 81 5.20 2.21 -15.91
CA GLU A 81 4.38 1.81 -17.07
C GLU A 81 3.99 0.32 -17.02
N PRO A 82 4.90 -0.63 -16.74
CA PRO A 82 4.53 -2.03 -16.57
C PRO A 82 3.50 -2.28 -15.45
N LEU A 83 3.60 -1.56 -14.33
CA LEU A 83 2.64 -1.64 -13.24
C LEU A 83 1.28 -1.02 -13.62
N ILE A 84 1.26 0.08 -14.39
CA ILE A 84 0.02 0.62 -14.97
C ILE A 84 -0.65 -0.43 -15.86
N GLY A 85 0.11 -1.15 -16.70
CA GLY A 85 -0.41 -2.25 -17.50
C GLY A 85 -1.05 -3.37 -16.66
N CYS A 86 -0.54 -3.62 -15.46
CA CYS A 86 -1.09 -4.61 -14.53
C CYS A 86 -2.46 -4.22 -13.94
N LEU A 87 -2.83 -2.93 -13.93
CA LEU A 87 -4.12 -2.46 -13.42
C LEU A 87 -5.32 -2.96 -14.25
N SER A 88 -5.09 -3.38 -15.50
CA SER A 88 -6.13 -3.95 -16.37
C SER A 88 -6.15 -5.49 -16.36
N ASN A 89 -5.34 -6.14 -15.52
CA ASN A 89 -5.25 -7.59 -15.51
C ASN A 89 -6.50 -8.24 -14.89
N PRO A 90 -7.01 -9.38 -15.39
CA PRO A 90 -8.13 -10.10 -14.79
C PRO A 90 -7.90 -10.54 -13.33
N ASP A 91 -6.64 -10.80 -12.96
CA ASP A 91 -6.25 -11.19 -11.60
C ASP A 91 -6.38 -10.01 -10.63
N TYR A 92 -7.39 -10.07 -9.75
CA TYR A 92 -7.66 -9.07 -8.71
C TYR A 92 -6.42 -8.77 -7.87
N TYR A 93 -5.69 -9.81 -7.45
CA TYR A 93 -4.57 -9.65 -6.54
C TYR A 93 -3.33 -9.07 -7.23
N LEU A 94 -3.26 -9.16 -8.57
CA LEU A 94 -2.24 -8.45 -9.34
C LEU A 94 -2.61 -6.97 -9.46
N ARG A 95 -3.88 -6.63 -9.72
CA ARG A 95 -4.34 -5.24 -9.69
C ARG A 95 -4.07 -4.58 -8.35
N GLU A 96 -4.35 -5.29 -7.26
CA GLU A 96 -4.08 -4.83 -5.89
C GLU A 96 -2.59 -4.58 -5.66
N ALA A 97 -1.73 -5.55 -6.00
CA ALA A 97 -0.28 -5.42 -5.89
C ALA A 97 0.26 -4.26 -6.73
N ALA A 98 -0.29 -4.04 -7.93
CA ALA A 98 0.09 -2.95 -8.80
C ALA A 98 -0.31 -1.58 -8.23
N ALA A 99 -1.54 -1.42 -7.73
CA ALA A 99 -1.99 -0.18 -7.09
C ALA A 99 -1.12 0.19 -5.88
N GLN A 100 -0.82 -0.78 -5.00
CA GLN A 100 0.09 -0.59 -3.87
C GLN A 100 1.50 -0.21 -4.32
N ALA A 101 2.03 -0.86 -5.36
CA ALA A 101 3.36 -0.53 -5.88
C ALA A 101 3.40 0.88 -6.48
N LEU A 102 2.35 1.30 -7.19
CA LEU A 102 2.24 2.65 -7.76
C LEU A 102 2.12 3.72 -6.67
N GLU A 103 1.38 3.45 -5.59
CA GLU A 103 1.37 4.31 -4.39
C GLU A 103 2.79 4.50 -3.83
N MET A 104 3.56 3.42 -3.69
CA MET A 104 4.94 3.50 -3.18
C MET A 104 5.88 4.27 -4.11
N LEU A 105 5.67 4.19 -5.42
CA LEU A 105 6.47 4.87 -6.43
C LEU A 105 6.14 6.37 -6.54
N GLN A 106 4.92 6.77 -6.17
CA GLN A 106 4.45 8.15 -6.17
C GLN A 106 4.63 8.88 -7.51
N ASP A 107 4.58 8.15 -8.63
CA ASP A 107 4.69 8.73 -9.97
C ASP A 107 3.30 9.20 -10.46
N PRO A 108 3.11 10.50 -10.77
CA PRO A 108 1.81 11.03 -11.19
C PRO A 108 1.21 10.39 -12.45
N ARG A 109 2.02 9.70 -13.28
CA ARG A 109 1.52 8.94 -14.44
C ARG A 109 0.51 7.85 -14.05
N ALA A 110 0.54 7.40 -12.80
CA ALA A 110 -0.41 6.43 -12.27
C ALA A 110 -1.82 7.01 -12.00
N ILE A 111 -1.97 8.34 -11.92
CA ILE A 111 -3.24 8.96 -11.51
C ILE A 111 -4.39 8.62 -12.47
N PRO A 112 -4.31 8.88 -13.80
CA PRO A 112 -5.41 8.58 -14.71
C PRO A 112 -5.88 7.11 -14.69
N PRO A 113 -5.01 6.10 -14.80
CA PRO A 113 -5.45 4.70 -14.80
C PRO A 113 -6.00 4.25 -13.43
N LEU A 114 -5.51 4.80 -12.31
CA LEU A 114 -6.10 4.54 -10.99
C LEU A 114 -7.50 5.13 -10.87
N GLN A 115 -7.72 6.35 -11.37
CA GLN A 115 -9.05 6.99 -11.39
C GLN A 115 -10.05 6.19 -12.23
N GLU A 116 -9.62 5.63 -13.36
CA GLU A 116 -10.47 4.82 -14.23
C GLU A 116 -11.07 3.61 -13.49
N LEU A 117 -10.31 2.99 -12.58
CA LEU A 117 -10.78 1.86 -11.77
C LEU A 117 -11.86 2.22 -10.74
N LEU A 118 -12.08 3.52 -10.47
CA LEU A 118 -13.18 4.00 -9.63
C LEU A 118 -14.48 4.26 -10.42
N THR A 119 -14.49 4.00 -11.73
CA THR A 119 -15.67 4.19 -12.58
C THR A 119 -16.86 3.36 -12.07
N GLY A 120 -18.05 3.98 -12.05
CA GLY A 120 -19.27 3.39 -11.48
C GLY A 120 -19.40 3.61 -9.96
N GLY A 121 -18.36 4.14 -9.30
CA GLY A 121 -18.38 4.57 -7.91
C GLY A 121 -18.77 3.46 -6.93
N VAL A 122 -19.39 3.86 -5.81
CA VAL A 122 -19.85 2.96 -4.73
C VAL A 122 -20.83 1.90 -5.24
N ALA A 123 -21.64 2.21 -6.26
CA ALA A 123 -22.58 1.25 -6.83
C ALA A 123 -21.86 0.06 -7.51
N ALA A 124 -20.71 0.31 -8.15
CA ALA A 124 -19.90 -0.74 -8.78
C ALA A 124 -19.00 -1.48 -7.76
N ALA A 125 -18.77 -0.90 -6.59
CA ALA A 125 -17.93 -1.45 -5.53
C ALA A 125 -18.64 -2.55 -4.74
N GLN A 126 -18.87 -3.69 -5.40
CA GLN A 126 -19.60 -4.82 -4.83
C GLN A 126 -18.68 -6.03 -4.62
N ILE A 127 -19.04 -6.90 -3.68
CA ILE A 127 -18.35 -8.18 -3.49
C ILE A 127 -18.61 -9.06 -4.72
N VAL A 128 -17.56 -9.66 -5.26
CA VAL A 128 -17.71 -10.64 -6.33
C VAL A 128 -18.28 -11.94 -5.74
N PRO A 129 -19.41 -12.47 -6.26
CA PRO A 129 -20.01 -13.69 -5.72
C PRO A 129 -19.03 -14.86 -5.62
N GLY A 130 -18.93 -15.46 -4.44
CA GLY A 130 -18.02 -16.59 -4.18
C GLY A 130 -16.54 -16.22 -4.06
N LYS A 131 -16.19 -14.93 -4.03
CA LYS A 131 -14.81 -14.45 -3.85
C LYS A 131 -14.69 -13.58 -2.59
N PRO A 132 -13.51 -13.57 -1.92
CA PRO A 132 -13.30 -12.82 -0.69
C PRO A 132 -12.93 -11.34 -0.93
N HIS A 133 -13.27 -10.79 -2.10
CA HIS A 133 -12.82 -9.47 -2.54
C HIS A 133 -13.90 -8.72 -3.34
N LEU A 134 -13.72 -7.40 -3.45
CA LEU A 134 -14.56 -6.54 -4.28
C LEU A 134 -14.24 -6.73 -5.78
N THR A 135 -15.02 -6.07 -6.64
CA THR A 135 -14.77 -5.98 -8.08
C THR A 135 -13.42 -5.34 -8.40
N GLN A 136 -12.98 -4.37 -7.59
CA GLN A 136 -11.68 -3.71 -7.67
C GLN A 136 -11.03 -3.59 -6.30
N PRO A 137 -9.68 -3.45 -6.22
CA PRO A 137 -8.98 -3.20 -4.96
C PRO A 137 -9.14 -1.73 -4.52
N TYR A 138 -10.38 -1.34 -4.19
CA TYR A 138 -10.75 0.06 -3.91
C TYR A 138 -9.91 0.71 -2.80
N GLU A 139 -9.56 -0.04 -1.75
CA GLU A 139 -8.68 0.41 -0.66
C GLU A 139 -7.34 0.92 -1.23
N ALA A 140 -6.59 0.04 -1.92
CA ALA A 140 -5.30 0.39 -2.52
C ALA A 140 -5.39 1.49 -3.58
N ILE A 141 -6.46 1.51 -4.39
CA ILE A 141 -6.64 2.55 -5.44
C ILE A 141 -6.85 3.93 -4.82
N ILE A 142 -7.73 4.02 -3.82
CA ILE A 142 -8.07 5.28 -3.15
C ILE A 142 -6.87 5.80 -2.35
N GLU A 143 -6.18 4.93 -1.63
CA GLU A 143 -4.93 5.26 -0.92
C GLU A 143 -3.86 5.80 -1.87
N ALA A 144 -3.67 5.13 -3.02
CA ALA A 144 -2.73 5.57 -4.05
C ALA A 144 -3.07 6.98 -4.55
N LEU A 145 -4.35 7.25 -4.85
CA LEU A 145 -4.79 8.57 -5.31
C LEU A 145 -4.58 9.67 -4.26
N GLY A 146 -4.81 9.36 -2.99
CA GLY A 146 -4.52 10.26 -1.88
C GLY A 146 -3.03 10.59 -1.76
N THR A 147 -2.18 9.56 -1.76
CA THR A 147 -0.72 9.70 -1.70
C THR A 147 -0.17 10.46 -2.91
N LEU A 148 -0.70 10.21 -4.11
CA LEU A 148 -0.33 10.88 -5.36
C LEU A 148 -0.86 12.32 -5.49
N LYS A 149 -1.60 12.81 -4.50
CA LYS A 149 -2.21 14.16 -4.49
C LYS A 149 -3.14 14.42 -5.68
N ALA A 150 -3.91 13.41 -6.08
CA ALA A 150 -4.90 13.52 -7.16
C ALA A 150 -6.14 14.35 -6.75
N THR A 151 -5.99 15.68 -6.67
CA THR A 151 -7.06 16.59 -6.22
C THR A 151 -8.31 16.56 -7.10
N ASN A 152 -8.18 16.23 -8.39
CA ASN A 152 -9.31 16.01 -9.29
C ASN A 152 -10.14 14.76 -8.95
N ALA A 153 -9.63 13.85 -8.10
CA ALA A 153 -10.34 12.63 -7.68
C ALA A 153 -11.24 12.84 -6.46
N ILE A 154 -11.21 14.01 -5.79
CA ILE A 154 -11.94 14.26 -4.53
C ILE A 154 -13.43 13.90 -4.66
N SER A 155 -14.13 14.44 -5.67
CA SER A 155 -15.56 14.17 -5.87
C SER A 155 -15.89 12.71 -6.18
N THR A 156 -14.92 11.96 -6.71
CA THR A 156 -15.06 10.53 -7.00
C THR A 156 -14.82 9.68 -5.75
N ILE A 157 -13.92 10.12 -4.86
CA ILE A 157 -13.55 9.41 -3.62
C ILE A 157 -14.57 9.67 -2.50
N GLU A 158 -15.11 10.88 -2.39
CA GLU A 158 -16.00 11.29 -1.30
C GLU A 158 -17.16 10.31 -1.01
N PRO A 159 -17.88 9.78 -2.02
CA PRO A 159 -18.95 8.80 -1.77
C PRO A 159 -18.49 7.51 -1.08
N PHE A 160 -17.21 7.12 -1.20
CA PHE A 160 -16.68 5.90 -0.59
C PHE A 160 -16.58 5.98 0.95
N LEU A 161 -16.74 7.17 1.55
CA LEU A 161 -16.90 7.32 3.00
C LEU A 161 -18.13 6.57 3.55
N GLU A 162 -19.14 6.34 2.71
CA GLU A 162 -20.37 5.63 3.08
C GLU A 162 -20.38 4.15 2.62
N HIS A 163 -19.26 3.65 2.08
CA HIS A 163 -19.17 2.28 1.59
C HIS A 163 -19.37 1.26 2.72
N PHE A 164 -20.07 0.14 2.48
CA PHE A 164 -20.42 -0.83 3.53
C PHE A 164 -19.23 -1.59 4.15
N ILE A 165 -18.06 -1.56 3.50
CA ILE A 165 -16.81 -2.12 4.03
C ILE A 165 -16.01 -1.01 4.75
N PRO A 166 -15.76 -1.11 6.07
CA PRO A 166 -15.07 -0.07 6.85
C PRO A 166 -13.68 0.30 6.32
N LYS A 167 -12.90 -0.68 5.85
CA LYS A 167 -11.56 -0.41 5.29
C LYS A 167 -11.60 0.52 4.07
N VAL A 168 -12.64 0.41 3.24
CA VAL A 168 -12.83 1.32 2.10
C VAL A 168 -13.18 2.73 2.60
N GLN A 169 -13.96 2.85 3.67
CA GLN A 169 -14.23 4.14 4.31
C GLN A 169 -12.94 4.77 4.87
N TYR A 170 -12.06 3.96 5.46
CA TYR A 170 -10.80 4.43 6.05
C TYR A 170 -9.83 4.90 4.97
N ALA A 171 -9.67 4.14 3.88
CA ALA A 171 -8.91 4.57 2.70
C ALA A 171 -9.44 5.90 2.13
N ALA A 172 -10.77 6.04 2.02
CA ALA A 172 -11.40 7.29 1.57
C ALA A 172 -11.13 8.46 2.53
N ALA A 173 -11.28 8.26 3.84
CA ALA A 173 -11.00 9.28 4.84
C ALA A 173 -9.51 9.69 4.80
N ARG A 174 -8.59 8.74 4.74
CA ARG A 174 -7.15 9.00 4.57
C ARG A 174 -6.88 9.84 3.33
N ALA A 175 -7.37 9.39 2.17
CA ALA A 175 -7.11 10.07 0.91
C ALA A 175 -7.70 11.48 0.90
N LEU A 176 -8.93 11.66 1.38
CA LEU A 176 -9.57 12.98 1.44
C LEU A 176 -8.86 13.90 2.42
N TYR A 177 -8.36 13.41 3.57
CA TYR A 177 -7.50 14.21 4.44
C TYR A 177 -6.24 14.66 3.70
N GLN A 178 -5.55 13.76 3.00
CA GLN A 178 -4.34 14.09 2.25
C GLN A 178 -4.58 15.08 1.09
N LEU A 179 -5.80 15.14 0.57
CA LEU A 179 -6.19 15.98 -0.58
C LEU A 179 -6.80 17.33 -0.17
N THR A 180 -7.42 17.41 1.01
CA THR A 180 -8.16 18.62 1.44
C THR A 180 -7.72 19.20 2.77
N GLU A 181 -6.91 18.47 3.55
CA GLU A 181 -6.50 18.80 4.93
C GLU A 181 -7.68 19.08 5.87
N ASN A 182 -8.87 18.55 5.55
CA ASN A 182 -10.05 18.74 6.38
C ASN A 182 -9.98 17.79 7.59
N PRO A 183 -9.91 18.32 8.83
CA PRO A 183 -9.70 17.50 10.02
C PRO A 183 -10.80 16.47 10.27
N VAL A 184 -12.02 16.68 9.75
CA VAL A 184 -13.14 15.73 9.89
C VAL A 184 -12.73 14.32 9.42
N TYR A 185 -11.95 14.23 8.34
CA TYR A 185 -11.52 12.94 7.81
C TYR A 185 -10.47 12.25 8.70
N GLY A 186 -9.56 13.03 9.31
CA GLY A 186 -8.63 12.52 10.32
C GLY A 186 -9.35 12.05 11.59
N GLU A 187 -10.37 12.80 12.04
CA GLU A 187 -11.20 12.45 13.19
C GLU A 187 -11.98 11.14 12.97
N MET A 188 -12.43 10.86 11.75
CA MET A 188 -13.05 9.58 11.39
C MET A 188 -12.10 8.40 11.64
N LEU A 189 -10.82 8.54 11.26
CA LEU A 189 -9.80 7.50 11.49
C LEU A 189 -9.44 7.38 12.98
N VAL A 190 -9.38 8.49 13.72
CA VAL A 190 -9.20 8.47 15.18
C VAL A 190 -10.33 7.69 15.86
N LYS A 191 -11.58 7.92 15.44
CA LYS A 191 -12.74 7.18 15.95
C LYS A 191 -12.59 5.68 15.67
N ALA A 192 -12.06 5.28 14.51
CA ALA A 192 -11.83 3.89 14.16
C ALA A 192 -10.84 3.15 15.09
N LEU A 193 -9.94 3.87 15.76
CA LEU A 193 -9.03 3.30 16.78
C LEU A 193 -9.76 2.81 18.04
N THR A 194 -11.04 3.17 18.23
CA THR A 194 -11.85 2.77 19.39
C THR A 194 -12.77 1.58 19.11
N THR A 195 -12.78 1.08 17.87
CA THR A 195 -13.60 -0.07 17.48
C THR A 195 -13.19 -1.35 18.23
N ASN A 196 -14.11 -2.31 18.40
CA ASN A 196 -13.80 -3.58 19.07
C ASN A 196 -12.95 -4.52 18.22
N GLU A 197 -12.94 -4.32 16.90
CA GLU A 197 -12.25 -5.19 15.94
C GLU A 197 -10.76 -4.82 15.82
N LEU A 198 -9.87 -5.71 16.26
CA LEU A 198 -8.42 -5.49 16.19
C LEU A 198 -7.94 -5.18 14.77
N GLN A 199 -8.49 -5.85 13.76
CA GLN A 199 -8.06 -5.62 12.36
C GLN A 199 -8.43 -4.21 11.87
N LEU A 200 -9.57 -3.66 12.31
CA LEU A 200 -9.97 -2.30 11.95
C LEU A 200 -9.10 -1.26 12.66
N ARG A 201 -8.72 -1.49 13.93
CA ARG A 201 -7.76 -0.64 14.62
C ARG A 201 -6.40 -0.64 13.93
N ARG A 202 -5.91 -1.80 13.49
CA ARG A 202 -4.64 -1.91 12.75
C ARG A 202 -4.68 -1.15 11.42
N SER A 203 -5.78 -1.26 10.68
CA SER A 203 -5.99 -0.49 9.44
C SER A 203 -5.97 1.02 9.71
N ALA A 204 -6.76 1.48 10.68
CA ALA A 204 -6.79 2.89 11.07
C ALA A 204 -5.41 3.42 11.55
N LEU A 205 -4.60 2.61 12.23
CA LEU A 205 -3.22 2.98 12.59
C LEU A 205 -2.35 3.23 11.35
N ILE A 206 -2.41 2.34 10.36
CA ILE A 206 -1.66 2.49 9.10
C ILE A 206 -2.12 3.78 8.41
N ASP A 207 -3.43 3.98 8.31
CA ASP A 207 -4.01 5.12 7.61
C ASP A 207 -3.69 6.46 8.28
N LEU A 208 -3.78 6.54 9.61
CA LEU A 208 -3.40 7.73 10.37
C LEU A 208 -1.93 8.08 10.17
N GLY A 209 -1.04 7.08 10.24
CA GLY A 209 0.39 7.29 10.04
C GLY A 209 0.70 7.82 8.65
N ALA A 210 0.07 7.26 7.61
CA ALA A 210 0.25 7.69 6.23
C ALA A 210 -0.46 9.03 5.92
N SER A 211 -1.53 9.36 6.63
CA SER A 211 -2.26 10.63 6.47
C SER A 211 -1.47 11.83 6.99
N GLY A 212 -0.65 11.64 8.03
CA GLY A 212 0.03 12.75 8.72
C GLY A 212 -0.88 13.54 9.66
N TYR A 213 -2.05 13.03 10.04
CA TYR A 213 -2.99 13.72 10.94
C TYR A 213 -2.46 13.80 12.39
N LEU A 214 -1.68 14.85 12.68
CA LEU A 214 -0.98 15.03 13.95
C LEU A 214 -1.86 14.92 15.22
N PRO A 215 -3.11 15.41 15.26
CA PRO A 215 -3.96 15.29 16.45
C PRO A 215 -4.24 13.84 16.89
N SER A 216 -3.98 12.83 16.04
CA SER A 216 -4.16 11.43 16.41
C SER A 216 -3.04 10.82 17.26
N ALA A 217 -1.93 11.53 17.51
CA ALA A 217 -0.75 10.95 18.14
C ALA A 217 -1.05 10.24 19.48
N GLU A 218 -1.81 10.88 20.37
CA GLU A 218 -2.19 10.30 21.66
C GLU A 218 -3.11 9.08 21.50
N ALA A 219 -4.07 9.15 20.58
CA ALA A 219 -4.98 8.03 20.28
C ALA A 219 -4.22 6.83 19.71
N ILE A 220 -3.20 7.07 18.87
CA ILE A 220 -2.31 6.03 18.35
C ILE A 220 -1.52 5.37 19.49
N ALA A 221 -0.95 6.15 20.41
CA ALA A 221 -0.16 5.61 21.52
C ALA A 221 -1.02 4.73 22.45
N THR A 222 -2.25 5.15 22.72
CA THR A 222 -3.14 4.55 23.73
C THR A 222 -4.03 3.42 23.20
N THR A 223 -4.27 3.32 21.88
CA THR A 223 -5.14 2.27 21.32
C THR A 223 -4.64 0.85 21.62
N PHE A 224 -5.54 -0.13 21.67
CA PHE A 224 -5.17 -1.54 21.88
C PHE A 224 -4.73 -2.20 20.56
N ALA A 225 -3.42 -2.20 20.32
CA ALA A 225 -2.75 -2.82 19.17
C ALA A 225 -1.26 -3.08 19.49
N GLU A 226 -0.54 -3.75 18.59
CA GLU A 226 0.90 -4.01 18.72
C GLU A 226 1.71 -2.70 18.71
N ASN A 227 2.69 -2.57 19.62
CA ASN A 227 3.56 -1.39 19.67
C ASN A 227 4.32 -1.17 18.35
N SER A 228 4.66 -2.22 17.61
CA SER A 228 5.31 -2.10 16.30
C SER A 228 4.47 -1.32 15.28
N LEU A 229 3.14 -1.50 15.29
CA LEU A 229 2.23 -0.75 14.41
C LEU A 229 2.01 0.68 14.90
N LYS A 230 1.91 0.87 16.22
CA LYS A 230 1.83 2.21 16.82
C LYS A 230 3.07 3.04 16.48
N LEU A 231 4.26 2.46 16.65
CA LEU A 231 5.54 3.09 16.32
C LEU A 231 5.64 3.42 14.83
N LEU A 232 5.17 2.53 13.94
CA LEU A 232 5.13 2.82 12.51
C LEU A 232 4.19 4.00 12.19
N SER A 233 3.03 4.06 12.85
CA SER A 233 2.06 5.13 12.68
C SER A 233 2.59 6.48 13.20
N LEU A 234 3.15 6.52 14.42
CA LEU A 234 3.79 7.72 15.00
C LEU A 234 4.99 8.18 14.16
N LYS A 235 5.77 7.25 13.63
CA LYS A 235 6.85 7.56 12.69
C LYS A 235 6.31 8.27 11.45
N GLY A 236 5.19 7.81 10.89
CA GLY A 236 4.53 8.48 9.75
C GLY A 236 4.10 9.92 10.07
N LEU A 237 3.51 10.15 11.26
CA LEU A 237 3.18 11.50 11.73
C LEU A 237 4.43 12.40 11.85
N LEU A 238 5.52 11.85 12.40
CA LEU A 238 6.78 12.58 12.55
C LEU A 238 7.41 12.94 11.20
N GLU A 239 7.43 11.99 10.24
CA GLU A 239 7.93 12.23 8.89
C GLU A 239 7.11 13.30 8.15
N TYR A 240 5.78 13.27 8.31
CA TYR A 240 4.90 14.30 7.77
C TYR A 240 5.27 15.68 8.32
N GLN A 241 5.41 15.81 9.64
CA GLN A 241 5.79 17.09 10.27
C GLN A 241 7.15 17.57 9.76
N LEU A 242 8.16 16.69 9.72
CA LEU A 242 9.52 17.05 9.30
C LEU A 242 9.60 17.45 7.82
N SER A 243 8.69 16.94 6.98
CA SER A 243 8.61 17.34 5.57
C SER A 243 8.06 18.76 5.36
N HIS A 244 7.26 19.28 6.31
CA HIS A 244 6.69 20.64 6.27
C HIS A 244 7.50 21.63 7.12
N GLU A 245 8.01 21.18 8.26
CA GLU A 245 8.83 21.94 9.20
C GLU A 245 10.08 21.12 9.57
N PRO A 246 11.26 21.39 8.97
CA PRO A 246 12.46 20.59 9.18
C PRO A 246 13.07 20.73 10.60
N ASN A 247 12.58 21.67 11.40
CA ASN A 247 13.01 21.86 12.79
C ASN A 247 12.13 21.07 13.76
N LEU A 248 12.71 20.65 14.89
CA LEU A 248 11.96 19.97 15.94
C LEU A 248 10.95 20.92 16.60
N SER A 249 9.70 20.84 16.18
CA SER A 249 8.58 21.54 16.81
C SER A 249 8.24 20.90 18.18
N PRO A 250 7.53 21.61 19.09
CA PRO A 250 7.00 21.00 20.30
C PRO A 250 6.14 19.76 20.04
N ARG A 251 5.41 19.74 18.92
CA ARG A 251 4.60 18.57 18.49
C ARG A 251 5.46 17.40 18.02
N SER A 252 6.56 17.66 17.31
CA SER A 252 7.53 16.63 16.94
C SER A 252 8.15 15.99 18.19
N ILE A 253 8.47 16.79 19.21
CA ILE A 253 9.02 16.33 20.50
C ILE A 253 7.99 15.47 21.24
N GLU A 254 6.73 15.90 21.30
CA GLU A 254 5.64 15.12 21.89
C GLU A 254 5.47 13.75 21.20
N ILE A 255 5.48 13.70 19.86
CA ILE A 255 5.41 12.43 19.12
C ILE A 255 6.61 11.53 19.46
N MET A 256 7.83 12.07 19.52
CA MET A 256 9.01 11.30 19.91
C MET A 256 8.91 10.76 21.34
N GLN A 257 8.39 11.53 22.29
CA GLN A 257 8.15 11.08 23.67
C GLN A 257 7.11 9.93 23.73
N LEU A 258 6.06 10.01 22.92
CA LEU A 258 5.08 8.92 22.78
C LEU A 258 5.71 7.67 22.18
N MET A 259 6.62 7.81 21.21
CA MET A 259 7.37 6.69 20.65
C MET A 259 8.28 6.05 21.70
N ASP A 260 9.01 6.84 22.48
CA ASP A 260 9.89 6.35 23.56
C ASP A 260 9.10 5.56 24.61
N GLY A 261 7.85 5.95 24.90
CA GLY A 261 6.97 5.24 25.82
C GLY A 261 6.46 3.87 25.33
N LEU A 262 6.70 3.52 24.06
CA LEU A 262 6.27 2.26 23.44
C LEU A 262 7.41 1.25 23.24
N LEU A 263 8.65 1.64 23.56
CA LEU A 263 9.86 0.79 23.51
C LEU A 263 10.03 -0.04 24.78
#